data_AF-A0A8T4ILC4-F1
#
_entry.id   AF-A0A8T4ILC4-F1
#
_cell.length_a   1.000
_cell.length_b   1.000
_cell.length_c   1.000
_cell.angle_alpha   90.00
_cell.angle_beta   90.00
_cell.angle_gamma   90.00
#
_symmetry.space_group_name_H-M   'P 1'
#
loop_
_entity.id
_entity.type
_entity.pdbx_description
1 polymer ?
#
loop_
_entity_poly.entity_id
_entity_poly.type
_entity_poly.pdbx_seq_one_letter_code
_entity_poly.pdbx_strand_id
1 'polypeptide(L)'
;MGRMDNRDRFAEAARDERPDLALLCLLIGVEAAYPGDGPSADEAASTDEAGSQGEAGTQGACAPRSPEATVDSAQIELDRLAGLLPYARGRSPEEWARALERLLGEEHDFRGTNADYRRLDSSLLQAVLGRRRGLPILLSVVWMEVARRAGAPVYGVALPGHFVVGFGDPSGEHVLADPFGGGRLLGSGDLEVLIAGATGRRTGVSHALLQPADPLEIVLRVLNNIRAWAAARPEQSGVRLWALDLSLRLPHHPARLRYERAQLLVERGDFIGGAVEMEAYAEVIAAMEPSAADTVRRAARAARARLN
;
A
#
# COMPACT_ATOMS: atom_id res chain seq x y z
N MET A 1 -27.08 11.30 8.18
CA MET A 1 -25.96 11.21 7.22
C MET A 1 -25.37 9.82 7.38
N GLY A 2 -25.53 8.92 6.41
CA GLY A 2 -24.97 7.57 6.50
C GLY A 2 -23.44 7.62 6.58
N ARG A 3 -22.82 6.78 7.40
CA ARG A 3 -21.36 6.67 7.49
C ARG A 3 -20.85 6.24 6.11
N MET A 4 -20.03 7.06 5.47
CA MET A 4 -19.46 6.75 4.15
C MET A 4 -18.57 5.51 4.26
N ASP A 5 -18.70 4.58 3.32
CA ASP A 5 -17.87 3.38 3.26
C ASP A 5 -16.37 3.76 3.13
N ASN A 6 -15.49 2.96 3.71
CA ASN A 6 -14.05 3.23 3.71
C ASN A 6 -13.48 3.26 2.29
N ARG A 7 -14.03 2.44 1.39
CA ARG A 7 -13.61 2.36 0.00
C ARG A 7 -14.09 3.56 -0.82
N ASP A 8 -15.25 4.11 -0.48
CA ASP A 8 -15.77 5.33 -1.09
C ASP A 8 -14.94 6.56 -0.67
N ARG A 9 -14.58 6.65 0.62
CA ARG A 9 -13.62 7.65 1.12
C ARG A 9 -12.28 7.57 0.39
N PHE A 10 -11.76 6.37 0.18
CA PHE A 10 -10.53 6.16 -0.58
C PHE A 10 -10.68 6.62 -2.03
N ALA A 11 -11.79 6.29 -2.69
CA ALA A 11 -12.04 6.67 -4.08
C ALA A 11 -12.22 8.18 -4.25
N GLU A 12 -12.82 8.88 -3.28
CA GLU A 12 -12.92 10.34 -3.27
C GLU A 12 -11.55 10.97 -3.12
N ALA A 13 -10.76 10.57 -2.11
CA ALA A 13 -9.42 11.07 -1.89
C ALA A 13 -8.48 10.82 -3.09
N ALA A 14 -8.64 9.69 -3.79
CA ALA A 14 -7.84 9.37 -4.97
C ALA A 14 -8.19 10.21 -6.21
N ARG A 15 -9.37 10.84 -6.24
CA ARG A 15 -9.82 11.71 -7.34
C ARG A 15 -9.59 13.19 -7.08
N ASP A 16 -9.05 13.55 -5.91
CA ASP A 16 -8.65 14.92 -5.61
C ASP A 16 -7.65 15.42 -6.67
N GLU A 17 -7.66 16.73 -6.95
CA GLU A 17 -6.70 17.38 -7.85
C GLU A 17 -5.26 17.18 -7.34
N ARG A 18 -5.08 17.10 -6.01
CA ARG A 18 -3.80 16.82 -5.35
C ARG A 18 -3.97 15.70 -4.32
N PRO A 19 -3.92 14.43 -4.75
CA PRO A 19 -4.14 13.29 -3.86
C PRO A 19 -3.15 13.29 -2.69
N ASP A 20 -3.67 13.25 -1.46
CA ASP A 20 -2.87 13.15 -0.24
C ASP A 20 -2.39 11.70 -0.07
N LEU A 21 -1.09 11.49 -0.28
CA LEU A 21 -0.42 10.20 -0.17
C LEU A 21 -0.56 9.58 1.23
N ALA A 22 -0.41 10.38 2.29
CA ALA A 22 -0.54 9.89 3.66
C ALA A 22 -1.97 9.41 3.91
N LEU A 23 -2.97 10.21 3.54
CA LEU A 23 -4.37 9.86 3.71
C LEU A 23 -4.73 8.56 2.95
N LEU A 24 -4.32 8.44 1.69
CA LEU A 24 -4.58 7.24 0.89
C LEU A 24 -3.94 5.99 1.51
N CYS A 25 -2.69 6.08 1.98
CA CYS A 25 -2.03 4.98 2.68
C CYS A 25 -2.71 4.64 4.02
N LEU A 26 -3.25 5.62 4.74
CA LEU A 26 -4.00 5.38 5.98
C LEU A 26 -5.37 4.77 5.72
N LEU A 27 -6.06 5.15 4.65
CA LEU A 27 -7.35 4.54 4.26
C LEU A 27 -7.18 3.08 3.82
N ILE A 28 -6.05 2.73 3.19
CA ILE A 28 -5.67 1.31 2.98
C ILE A 28 -5.56 0.58 4.33
N GLY A 29 -4.93 1.23 5.30
CA GLY A 29 -4.80 0.70 6.66
C GLY A 29 -6.12 0.52 7.39
N VAL A 30 -7.05 1.46 7.20
CA VAL A 30 -8.41 1.41 7.74
C VAL A 30 -9.18 0.25 7.12
N GLU A 31 -9.14 0.07 5.80
CA GLU A 31 -9.80 -1.08 5.15
C GLU A 31 -9.28 -2.42 5.67
N ALA A 32 -7.98 -2.51 5.96
CA ALA A 32 -7.38 -3.72 6.53
C ALA A 32 -7.82 -4.01 7.98
N ALA A 33 -8.08 -2.96 8.78
CA ALA A 33 -8.41 -3.08 10.20
C ALA A 33 -9.93 -3.11 10.47
N TYR A 34 -10.71 -2.47 9.61
CA TYR A 34 -12.16 -2.31 9.69
C TYR A 34 -12.75 -2.59 8.30
N PRO A 35 -12.70 -3.84 7.82
CA PRO A 35 -13.31 -4.19 6.55
C PRO A 35 -14.78 -3.80 6.62
N GLY A 36 -15.27 -3.04 5.64
CA GLY A 36 -16.70 -2.74 5.54
C GLY A 36 -17.49 -4.05 5.43
N ASP A 37 -18.66 -4.11 6.08
CA ASP A 37 -19.60 -5.23 5.96
C ASP A 37 -20.10 -5.34 4.51
N GLY A 38 -19.30 -5.94 3.62
CA GLY A 38 -19.78 -6.60 2.42
C GLY A 38 -20.31 -7.99 2.81
N PRO A 39 -21.29 -8.55 2.09
CA PRO A 39 -22.10 -9.66 2.59
C PRO A 39 -21.20 -10.81 3.06
N SER A 40 -21.15 -10.99 4.37
CA SER A 40 -20.49 -12.13 4.98
C SER A 40 -21.24 -13.36 4.52
N ALA A 41 -20.56 -14.23 3.79
CA ALA A 41 -21.03 -15.58 3.48
C ALA A 41 -21.15 -16.47 4.75
N ASP A 42 -20.88 -15.92 5.94
CA ASP A 42 -20.81 -16.64 7.21
C ASP A 42 -21.99 -16.38 8.17
N GLU A 43 -23.06 -15.68 7.76
CA GLU A 43 -24.30 -15.60 8.56
C GLU A 43 -25.31 -16.74 8.27
N ALA A 44 -24.83 -17.85 7.70
CA ALA A 44 -25.60 -19.05 7.47
C ALA A 44 -25.13 -20.23 8.34
N ALA A 45 -24.92 -20.02 9.65
CA ALA A 45 -25.08 -21.03 10.69
C ALA A 45 -24.69 -20.50 12.08
N SER A 46 -25.68 -20.19 12.92
CA SER A 46 -25.83 -20.81 14.25
C SER A 46 -26.85 -20.03 15.07
N THR A 47 -28.02 -20.64 15.20
CA THR A 47 -28.95 -20.43 16.30
C THR A 47 -28.50 -21.27 17.50
N ASP A 48 -28.66 -20.66 18.68
CA ASP A 48 -28.73 -21.24 20.02
C ASP A 48 -27.51 -21.97 20.61
N GLU A 49 -26.94 -21.42 21.69
CA GLU A 49 -27.31 -21.82 23.06
C GLU A 49 -26.68 -20.91 24.13
N ALA A 50 -27.43 -20.71 25.21
CA ALA A 50 -27.09 -19.92 26.38
C ALA A 50 -26.23 -20.72 27.38
N GLY A 51 -25.35 -20.04 28.14
CA GLY A 51 -24.99 -20.53 29.48
C GLY A 51 -23.59 -20.19 30.02
N SER A 52 -23.62 -19.36 31.06
CA SER A 52 -22.72 -19.36 32.24
C SER A 52 -21.48 -18.44 32.26
N GLN A 53 -21.37 -17.80 33.42
CA GLN A 53 -20.44 -16.77 33.84
C GLN A 53 -19.08 -17.36 34.21
N GLY A 54 -18.03 -16.57 33.99
CA GLY A 54 -16.70 -16.80 34.55
C GLY A 54 -15.90 -15.51 34.51
N GLU A 55 -15.72 -14.88 35.68
CA GLU A 55 -14.82 -13.75 35.88
C GLU A 55 -13.36 -14.18 35.69
N ALA A 56 -12.60 -13.45 34.86
CA ALA A 56 -11.15 -13.38 34.96
C ALA A 56 -10.66 -12.07 34.34
N GLY A 57 -10.01 -11.24 35.16
CA GLY A 57 -9.45 -9.97 34.75
C GLY A 57 -8.38 -10.13 33.67
N THR A 58 -8.45 -9.27 32.66
CA THR A 58 -7.31 -8.93 31.81
C THR A 58 -7.27 -7.41 31.69
N GLN A 59 -6.17 -6.84 32.18
CA GLN A 59 -5.86 -5.43 32.08
C GLN A 59 -5.69 -5.02 30.61
N GLY A 60 -6.40 -3.97 30.20
CA GLY A 60 -5.90 -3.01 29.21
C GLY A 60 -6.05 -3.35 27.72
N ALA A 61 -7.16 -3.95 27.27
CA ALA A 61 -7.53 -3.84 25.86
C ALA A 61 -8.12 -2.43 25.62
N CYS A 62 -7.30 -1.50 25.13
CA CYS A 62 -7.81 -0.25 24.57
C CYS A 62 -8.85 -0.63 23.50
N ALA A 63 -10.10 -0.17 23.67
CA ALA A 63 -11.19 -0.47 22.74
C ALA A 63 -10.74 -0.26 21.28
N PRO A 64 -11.28 -1.02 20.31
CA PRO A 64 -10.93 -0.81 18.91
C PRO A 64 -11.18 0.65 18.57
N ARG A 65 -10.10 1.37 18.21
CA ARG A 65 -10.19 2.78 17.80
C ARG A 65 -11.13 2.85 16.60
N SER A 66 -11.87 3.94 16.41
CA SER A 66 -12.64 4.13 15.18
C SER A 66 -11.71 4.29 13.96
N PRO A 67 -12.19 4.05 12.72
CA PRO A 67 -11.49 4.43 11.50
C PRO A 67 -10.93 5.85 11.53
N GLU A 68 -11.73 6.82 11.98
CA GLU A 68 -11.35 8.23 12.09
C GLU A 68 -10.17 8.42 13.05
N ALA A 69 -10.30 7.95 14.29
CA ALA A 69 -9.22 7.98 15.28
C ALA A 69 -7.92 7.29 14.82
N THR A 70 -7.99 6.27 13.97
CA THR A 70 -6.80 5.62 13.39
C THR A 70 -6.06 6.57 12.44
N VAL A 71 -6.79 7.24 11.56
CA VAL A 71 -6.25 8.26 10.65
C VAL A 71 -5.67 9.42 11.45
N ASP A 72 -6.44 9.96 12.40
CA ASP A 72 -6.03 11.12 13.20
C ASP A 72 -4.78 10.83 14.02
N SER A 73 -4.70 9.67 14.68
CA SER A 73 -3.53 9.28 15.47
C SER A 73 -2.26 9.19 14.62
N ALA A 74 -2.39 8.68 13.40
CA ALA A 74 -1.26 8.55 12.49
C ALA A 74 -0.81 9.91 11.93
N GLN A 75 -1.76 10.80 11.60
CA GLN A 75 -1.46 12.17 11.17
C GLN A 75 -0.75 12.96 12.29
N ILE A 76 -1.26 12.88 13.52
CA ILE A 76 -0.62 13.49 14.70
C ILE A 76 0.81 12.98 14.89
N GLU A 77 1.05 11.68 14.68
CA GLU A 77 2.40 11.12 14.81
C GLU A 77 3.35 11.62 13.70
N LEU A 78 2.87 11.77 12.46
CA LEU A 78 3.66 12.35 11.37
C LEU A 78 4.00 13.82 11.65
N ASP A 79 3.03 14.60 12.15
CA ASP A 79 3.23 15.99 12.53
C ASP A 79 4.19 16.12 13.71
N ARG A 80 4.07 15.24 14.73
CA ARG A 80 4.99 15.17 15.86
C ARG A 80 6.42 14.90 15.40
N LEU A 81 6.62 13.91 14.53
CA LEU A 81 7.93 13.58 13.97
C LEU A 81 8.50 14.75 13.16
N ALA A 82 7.68 15.41 12.33
CA ALA A 82 8.11 16.58 11.57
C ALA A 82 8.53 17.74 12.50
N GLY A 83 7.79 17.97 13.59
CA GLY A 83 8.08 19.00 14.59
C GLY A 83 9.36 18.76 15.41
N LEU A 84 9.91 17.54 15.39
CA LEU A 84 11.19 17.22 16.03
C LEU A 84 12.40 17.60 15.17
N LEU A 85 12.22 17.89 13.88
CA LEU A 85 13.34 18.31 13.04
C LEU A 85 13.81 19.70 13.48
N PRO A 86 15.12 19.89 13.74
CA PRO A 86 15.62 21.19 14.15
C PRO A 86 15.35 22.21 13.05
N TYR A 87 14.97 23.43 13.41
CA TYR A 87 14.80 24.49 12.43
C TYR A 87 16.16 24.88 11.84
N ALA A 88 16.25 24.91 10.51
CA ALA A 88 17.41 25.44 9.80
C ALA A 88 16.94 26.10 8.50
N ARG A 89 17.42 27.31 8.21
CA ARG A 89 17.12 28.01 6.97
C ARG A 89 18.02 27.49 5.85
N GLY A 90 17.43 27.23 4.68
CA GLY A 90 18.18 26.96 3.45
C GLY A 90 19.02 25.69 3.48
N ARG A 91 18.52 24.62 4.14
CA ARG A 91 19.20 23.31 4.13
C ARG A 91 19.51 22.85 2.72
N SER A 92 20.74 22.39 2.51
CA SER A 92 21.11 21.63 1.31
C SER A 92 20.37 20.28 1.26
N PRO A 93 20.29 19.64 0.08
CA PRO A 93 19.77 18.28 -0.03
C PRO A 93 20.41 17.28 0.94
N GLU A 94 21.73 17.33 1.09
CA GLU A 94 22.47 16.45 2.01
C GLU A 94 22.15 16.75 3.47
N GLU A 95 22.04 18.02 3.86
CA GLU A 95 21.66 18.40 5.22
C GLU A 95 20.25 17.92 5.58
N TRP A 96 19.31 17.95 4.63
CA TRP A 96 17.99 17.34 4.79
C TRP A 96 18.08 15.83 4.99
N ALA A 97 18.76 15.12 4.09
CA ALA A 97 18.91 13.67 4.18
C ALA A 97 19.54 13.25 5.52
N ARG A 98 20.62 13.93 5.95
CA ARG A 98 21.30 13.69 7.22
C ARG A 98 20.43 13.99 8.44
N ALA A 99 19.60 15.03 8.39
CA ALA A 99 18.69 15.35 9.48
C ALA A 99 17.62 14.26 9.66
N LEU A 100 17.08 13.75 8.56
CA LEU A 100 16.10 12.66 8.58
C LEU A 100 16.76 11.30 8.92
N GLU A 101 17.99 11.05 8.50
CA GLU A 101 18.79 9.87 8.89
C GLU A 101 18.96 9.81 10.41
N ARG A 102 19.40 10.91 11.04
CA ARG A 102 19.51 10.99 12.50
C ARG A 102 18.16 10.80 13.19
N LEU A 103 17.14 11.57 12.80
CA LEU A 103 15.85 11.54 13.48
C LEU A 103 15.09 10.22 13.26
N LEU A 104 14.85 9.84 12.02
CA LEU A 104 14.02 8.68 11.70
C LEU A 104 14.81 7.39 11.80
N GLY A 105 16.03 7.36 11.26
CA GLY A 105 16.87 6.17 11.22
C GLY A 105 17.51 5.82 12.56
N GLU A 106 18.24 6.77 13.15
CA GLU A 106 19.03 6.54 14.36
C GLU A 106 18.20 6.65 15.64
N GLU A 107 17.46 7.75 15.83
CA GLU A 107 16.71 8.03 17.07
C GLU A 107 15.39 7.24 17.15
N HIS A 108 14.64 7.14 16.04
CA HIS A 108 13.33 6.48 16.00
C HIS A 108 13.32 5.08 15.37
N ASP A 109 14.47 4.56 14.95
CA ASP A 109 14.65 3.19 14.46
C ASP A 109 13.80 2.80 13.24
N PHE A 110 13.41 3.77 12.40
CA PHE A 110 12.70 3.48 11.16
C PHE A 110 13.62 2.82 10.14
N ARG A 111 13.53 1.49 10.07
CA ARG A 111 14.29 0.66 9.12
C ARG A 111 13.54 -0.64 8.81
N GLY A 112 13.97 -1.36 7.79
CA GLY A 112 13.37 -2.63 7.42
C GLY A 112 14.31 -3.81 7.61
N THR A 113 13.75 -5.02 7.56
CA THR A 113 14.48 -6.28 7.59
C THR A 113 13.87 -7.28 6.61
N ASN A 114 14.59 -8.36 6.29
CA ASN A 114 14.05 -9.44 5.44
C ASN A 114 12.79 -10.09 6.02
N ALA A 115 12.60 -10.07 7.34
CA ALA A 115 11.40 -10.61 7.99
C ALA A 115 10.15 -9.75 7.69
N ASP A 116 10.32 -8.45 7.42
CA ASP A 116 9.21 -7.53 7.18
C ASP A 116 8.48 -7.83 5.87
N TYR A 117 9.15 -8.43 4.87
CA TYR A 117 8.52 -8.89 3.63
C TYR A 117 7.44 -9.97 3.84
N ARG A 118 7.42 -10.61 5.01
CA ARG A 118 6.45 -11.66 5.34
C ARG A 118 5.23 -11.14 6.08
N ARG A 119 5.15 -9.83 6.38
CA ARG A 119 4.10 -9.23 7.21
C ARG A 119 3.21 -8.28 6.41
N LEU A 120 1.89 -8.44 6.53
CA LEU A 120 0.93 -7.48 5.98
C LEU A 120 1.14 -6.09 6.59
N ASP A 121 1.31 -6.01 7.92
CA ASP A 121 1.55 -4.78 8.67
C ASP A 121 2.68 -3.92 8.11
N SER A 122 3.68 -4.52 7.46
CA SER A 122 4.80 -3.80 6.85
C SER A 122 4.40 -3.03 5.58
N SER A 123 3.16 -3.20 5.10
CA SER A 123 2.54 -2.45 4.00
C SER A 123 1.43 -1.50 4.46
N LEU A 124 1.19 -1.37 5.77
CA LEU A 124 0.13 -0.53 6.33
C LEU A 124 0.73 0.64 7.12
N LEU A 125 0.48 1.89 6.72
CA LEU A 125 1.20 3.06 7.23
C LEU A 125 1.05 3.25 8.75
N GLN A 126 -0.15 3.10 9.29
CA GLN A 126 -0.42 3.18 10.73
C GLN A 126 0.34 2.11 11.53
N ALA A 127 0.49 0.90 10.97
CA ALA A 127 1.25 -0.17 11.61
C ALA A 127 2.76 0.07 11.52
N VAL A 128 3.25 0.61 10.39
CA VAL A 128 4.65 1.01 10.22
C VAL A 128 5.02 2.15 11.16
N LEU A 129 4.15 3.14 11.37
CA LEU A 129 4.36 4.20 12.35
C LEU A 129 4.45 3.66 13.78
N GLY A 130 3.60 2.69 14.16
CA GLY A 130 3.67 2.07 15.48
C GLY A 130 4.89 1.16 15.68
N ARG A 131 5.22 0.35 14.67
CA ARG A 131 6.30 -0.65 14.73
C ARG A 131 7.68 -0.10 14.42
N ARG A 132 7.76 1.05 13.75
CA ARG A 132 8.98 1.61 13.13
C ARG A 132 9.66 0.66 12.12
N ARG A 133 8.92 -0.35 11.63
CA ARG A 133 9.39 -1.38 10.71
C ARG A 133 8.40 -1.54 9.57
N GLY A 134 8.90 -1.60 8.33
CA GLY A 134 8.06 -1.66 7.14
C GLY A 134 8.79 -2.11 5.88
N LEU A 135 8.06 -2.16 4.77
CA LEU A 135 8.63 -2.35 3.44
C LEU A 135 9.32 -1.06 2.96
N PRO A 136 10.26 -1.14 1.99
CA PRO A 136 10.99 0.03 1.49
C PRO A 136 10.07 1.19 1.10
N ILE A 137 8.96 0.89 0.42
CA ILE A 137 8.01 1.91 -0.04
C ILE A 137 7.25 2.58 1.11
N LEU A 138 6.83 1.85 2.15
CA LEU A 138 6.10 2.46 3.28
C LEU A 138 7.02 3.23 4.21
N LEU A 139 8.25 2.75 4.44
CA LEU A 139 9.26 3.52 5.16
C LEU A 139 9.58 4.81 4.41
N SER A 140 9.65 4.75 3.08
CA SER A 140 9.82 5.94 2.24
C SER A 140 8.63 6.89 2.31
N VAL A 141 7.39 6.39 2.41
CA VAL A 141 6.21 7.24 2.68
C VAL A 141 6.39 7.98 4.00
N VAL A 142 6.74 7.31 5.11
CA VAL A 142 7.00 8.00 6.38
C VAL A 142 8.04 9.11 6.23
N TRP A 143 9.15 8.81 5.57
CA TRP A 143 10.23 9.77 5.32
C TRP A 143 9.77 10.98 4.50
N MET A 144 9.08 10.75 3.38
CA MET A 144 8.53 11.83 2.54
C MET A 144 7.53 12.68 3.31
N GLU A 145 6.64 12.05 4.07
CA GLU A 145 5.58 12.73 4.80
C GLU A 145 6.10 13.59 5.96
N VAL A 146 7.10 13.11 6.70
CA VAL A 146 7.79 13.88 7.74
C VAL A 146 8.58 15.05 7.14
N ALA A 147 9.36 14.78 6.09
CA ALA A 147 10.19 15.78 5.45
C ALA A 147 9.36 16.88 4.78
N ARG A 148 8.27 16.54 4.08
CA ARG A 148 7.39 17.51 3.41
C ARG A 148 6.68 18.42 4.41
N ARG A 149 6.20 17.88 5.54
CA ARG A 149 5.62 18.68 6.64
C ARG A 149 6.62 19.66 7.26
N ALA A 150 7.90 19.29 7.28
CA ALA A 150 9.00 20.17 7.70
C ALA A 150 9.46 21.16 6.61
N GLY A 151 8.85 21.13 5.42
CA GLY A 151 9.14 22.03 4.30
C GLY A 151 10.31 21.59 3.40
N ALA A 152 10.76 20.34 3.50
CA ALA A 152 11.83 19.83 2.64
C ALA A 152 11.35 19.57 1.20
N PRO A 153 12.17 19.88 0.17
CA PRO A 153 11.95 19.37 -1.18
C PRO A 153 12.30 17.87 -1.20
N VAL A 154 11.28 17.02 -1.21
CA VAL A 154 11.43 15.56 -1.12
C VAL A 154 10.51 14.85 -2.10
N TYR A 155 11.00 13.76 -2.68
CA TYR A 155 10.26 12.92 -3.63
C TYR A 155 10.62 11.44 -3.47
N GLY A 156 9.72 10.57 -3.93
CA GLY A 156 9.94 9.13 -3.92
C GLY A 156 10.51 8.65 -5.24
N VAL A 157 11.39 7.65 -5.21
CA VAL A 157 11.97 7.04 -6.40
C VAL A 157 11.69 5.54 -6.40
N ALA A 158 10.99 5.11 -7.44
CA ALA A 158 10.49 3.76 -7.59
C ALA A 158 11.51 2.86 -8.29
N LEU A 159 12.30 2.10 -7.52
CA LEU A 159 13.28 1.16 -8.06
C LEU A 159 12.68 -0.23 -8.28
N PRO A 160 13.26 -1.07 -9.14
CA PRO A 160 12.89 -2.49 -9.23
C PRO A 160 13.18 -3.20 -7.91
N GLY A 161 12.14 -3.73 -7.27
CA GLY A 161 12.24 -4.47 -6.01
C GLY A 161 12.55 -3.64 -4.76
N HIS A 162 12.78 -2.33 -4.90
CA HIS A 162 13.10 -1.42 -3.79
C HIS A 162 12.41 -0.06 -3.95
N PHE A 163 12.57 0.84 -2.98
CA PHE A 163 12.07 2.21 -3.06
C PHE A 163 12.95 3.10 -2.19
N VAL A 164 13.29 4.28 -2.68
CA VAL A 164 14.18 5.24 -2.01
C VAL A 164 13.58 6.64 -2.03
N VAL A 165 14.16 7.55 -1.27
CA VAL A 165 13.73 8.96 -1.26
C VAL A 165 14.84 9.84 -1.81
N GLY A 166 14.44 10.87 -2.57
CA GLY A 166 15.33 11.93 -3.02
C GLY A 166 15.03 13.25 -2.32
N PHE A 167 16.08 14.00 -2.01
CA PHE A 167 16.00 15.36 -1.48
C PHE A 167 16.60 16.33 -2.49
N GLY A 168 15.98 17.50 -2.68
CA GLY A 168 16.44 18.51 -3.64
C GLY A 168 15.65 18.53 -4.94
N ASP A 169 16.26 19.06 -6.00
CA ASP A 169 15.66 19.13 -7.34
C ASP A 169 15.97 17.84 -8.11
N PRO A 170 14.96 17.02 -8.51
CA PRO A 170 15.17 15.81 -9.28
C PRO A 170 15.92 16.00 -10.61
N SER A 171 15.88 17.21 -11.18
CA SER A 171 16.59 17.58 -12.40
C SER A 171 17.85 18.43 -12.16
N GLY A 172 18.15 18.72 -10.89
CA GLY A 172 19.27 19.56 -10.46
C GLY A 172 20.07 18.89 -9.35
N GLU A 173 20.48 19.68 -8.36
CA GLU A 173 21.19 19.19 -7.18
C GLU A 173 20.25 18.38 -6.28
N HIS A 174 20.57 17.10 -6.12
CA HIS A 174 19.83 16.20 -5.24
C HIS A 174 20.72 15.10 -4.67
N VAL A 175 20.22 14.48 -3.60
CA VAL A 175 20.81 13.26 -3.00
C VAL A 175 19.71 12.23 -2.79
N LEU A 176 20.08 10.95 -2.82
CA LEU A 176 19.18 9.85 -2.52
C LEU A 176 19.53 9.23 -1.17
N ALA A 177 18.51 8.79 -0.43
CA ALA A 177 18.66 8.05 0.82
C ALA A 177 17.78 6.80 0.78
N ASP A 178 18.21 5.74 1.47
CA ASP A 178 17.46 4.49 1.60
C ASP A 178 16.79 4.34 2.98
N PRO A 179 15.49 4.64 3.11
CA PRO A 179 14.74 4.47 4.35
C PRO A 179 14.70 3.03 4.86
N PHE A 180 14.77 2.03 3.98
CA PHE A 180 14.80 0.63 4.41
C PHE A 180 16.11 0.32 5.15
N GLY A 181 17.22 0.88 4.67
CA GLY A 181 18.53 0.84 5.32
C GLY A 181 18.69 1.81 6.49
N GLY A 182 17.62 2.43 6.99
CA GLY A 182 17.68 3.40 8.10
C GLY A 182 18.11 4.80 7.67
N GLY A 183 17.96 5.14 6.38
CA GLY A 183 18.23 6.49 5.90
C GLY A 183 19.61 6.72 5.28
N ARG A 184 20.37 5.64 5.07
CA ARG A 184 21.72 5.72 4.51
C ARG A 184 21.70 6.46 3.18
N LEU A 185 22.50 7.51 3.08
CA LEU A 185 22.77 8.22 1.82
C LEU A 185 23.38 7.27 0.78
N LEU A 186 22.90 7.37 -0.46
CA LEU A 186 23.30 6.51 -1.57
C LEU A 186 24.30 7.24 -2.45
N GLY A 187 25.48 6.64 -2.60
CA GLY A 187 26.53 7.10 -3.49
C GLY A 187 26.50 6.40 -4.85
N SER A 188 27.52 6.68 -5.65
CA SER A 188 27.74 6.05 -6.95
C SER A 188 27.87 4.53 -6.80
N GLY A 189 27.02 3.76 -7.50
CA GLY A 189 27.04 2.29 -7.48
C GLY A 189 26.13 1.64 -6.44
N ASP A 190 25.66 2.37 -5.42
CA ASP A 190 24.79 1.81 -4.38
C ASP A 190 23.41 1.41 -4.94
N LEU A 191 22.91 2.16 -5.93
CA LEU A 191 21.63 1.88 -6.58
C LEU A 191 21.66 0.55 -7.34
N GLU A 192 22.72 0.28 -8.09
CA GLU A 192 22.92 -0.99 -8.79
C GLU A 192 22.97 -2.16 -7.80
N VAL A 193 23.62 -1.97 -6.64
CA VAL A 193 23.70 -2.98 -5.58
C VAL A 193 22.31 -3.23 -4.96
N LEU A 194 21.55 -2.18 -4.67
CA LEU A 194 20.18 -2.30 -4.15
C LEU A 194 19.27 -3.03 -5.13
N ILE A 195 19.29 -2.64 -6.41
CA ILE A 195 18.47 -3.27 -7.45
C ILE A 195 18.89 -4.73 -7.65
N ALA A 196 20.19 -5.02 -7.68
CA ALA A 196 20.69 -6.38 -7.82
C ALA A 196 20.30 -7.24 -6.62
N GLY A 197 20.37 -6.70 -5.40
CA GLY A 197 19.95 -7.39 -4.18
C GLY A 197 18.45 -7.71 -4.18
N ALA A 198 17.60 -6.80 -4.67
CA ALA A 198 16.15 -6.97 -4.65
C ALA A 198 15.62 -7.82 -5.81
N THR A 199 16.23 -7.74 -7.00
CA THR A 199 15.75 -8.44 -8.21
C THR A 199 16.54 -9.69 -8.56
N GLY A 200 17.72 -9.88 -7.97
CA GLY A 200 18.69 -10.90 -8.37
C GLY A 200 19.37 -10.62 -9.72
N ARG A 201 19.16 -9.44 -10.34
CA ARG A 201 19.69 -9.08 -11.66
C ARG A 201 20.47 -7.77 -11.59
N ARG A 202 21.68 -7.77 -12.16
CA ARG A 202 22.42 -6.52 -12.39
C ARG A 202 21.79 -5.81 -13.59
N THR A 203 21.26 -4.62 -13.35
CA THR A 203 20.70 -3.74 -14.37
C THR A 203 21.35 -2.37 -14.22
N GLY A 204 21.65 -1.71 -15.33
CA GLY A 204 22.17 -0.34 -15.29
C GLY A 204 21.08 0.62 -14.82
N VAL A 205 21.45 1.60 -14.01
CA VAL A 205 20.53 2.65 -13.57
C VAL A 205 20.37 3.66 -14.70
N SER A 206 19.16 3.77 -15.25
CA SER A 206 18.82 4.81 -16.22
C SER A 206 18.21 6.02 -15.52
N HIS A 207 18.32 7.20 -16.14
CA HIS A 207 17.69 8.43 -15.62
C HIS A 207 16.16 8.29 -15.46
N ALA A 208 15.51 7.44 -16.26
CA ALA A 208 14.10 7.14 -16.13
C ALA A 208 13.75 6.45 -14.80
N LEU A 209 14.66 5.66 -14.22
CA LEU A 209 14.47 5.03 -12.91
C LEU A 209 14.60 6.02 -11.74
N LEU A 210 15.14 7.21 -11.98
CA LEU A 210 15.37 8.24 -10.96
C LEU A 210 14.29 9.33 -10.96
N GLN A 211 13.27 9.19 -11.82
CA GLN A 211 12.17 10.14 -11.86
C GLN A 211 11.31 10.06 -10.58
N PRO A 212 10.79 11.20 -10.10
CA PRO A 212 9.81 11.23 -9.02
C PRO A 212 8.60 10.33 -9.34
N ALA A 213 8.24 9.48 -8.39
CA ALA A 213 7.02 8.68 -8.47
C ALA A 213 5.79 9.53 -8.13
N ASP A 214 4.74 9.40 -8.93
CA ASP A 214 3.45 10.05 -8.67
C ASP A 214 2.77 9.46 -7.41
N PRO A 215 2.04 10.25 -6.59
CA PRO A 215 1.35 9.73 -5.41
C PRO A 215 0.45 8.53 -5.68
N LEU A 216 -0.33 8.52 -6.77
CA LEU A 216 -1.22 7.41 -7.10
C LEU A 216 -0.44 6.18 -7.58
N GLU A 217 0.71 6.37 -8.23
CA GLU A 217 1.62 5.26 -8.57
C GLU A 217 2.23 4.63 -7.31
N ILE A 218 2.61 5.44 -6.32
CA ILE A 218 3.09 4.96 -5.02
C ILE A 218 1.98 4.14 -4.35
N VAL A 219 0.77 4.66 -4.28
CA VAL A 219 -0.40 3.97 -3.68
C VAL A 219 -0.69 2.66 -4.40
N LEU A 220 -0.67 2.63 -5.74
CA LEU A 220 -0.84 1.40 -6.50
C LEU A 220 0.27 0.38 -6.20
N ARG A 221 1.52 0.83 -6.04
CA ARG A 221 2.64 -0.06 -5.63
C ARG A 221 2.46 -0.60 -4.22
N VAL A 222 1.95 0.21 -3.29
CA VAL A 222 1.59 -0.26 -1.93
C VAL A 222 0.52 -1.35 -2.01
N LEU A 223 -0.55 -1.13 -2.77
CA LEU A 223 -1.58 -2.13 -2.99
C LEU A 223 -1.04 -3.39 -3.69
N ASN A 224 -0.11 -3.24 -4.64
CA ASN A 224 0.55 -4.38 -5.29
C ASN A 224 1.36 -5.23 -4.30
N ASN A 225 2.05 -4.61 -3.33
CA ASN A 225 2.75 -5.35 -2.28
C ASN A 225 1.78 -6.17 -1.43
N ILE A 226 0.63 -5.59 -1.07
CA ILE A 226 -0.43 -6.28 -0.31
C ILE A 226 -1.01 -7.45 -1.13
N ARG A 227 -1.33 -7.21 -2.41
CA ARG A 227 -1.86 -8.25 -3.31
C ARG A 227 -0.86 -9.38 -3.51
N ALA A 228 0.43 -9.07 -3.68
CA ALA A 228 1.49 -10.07 -3.80
C ALA A 228 1.66 -10.88 -2.52
N TRP A 229 1.62 -10.23 -1.35
CA TRP A 229 1.66 -10.91 -0.05
C TRP A 229 0.48 -11.88 0.13
N ALA A 230 -0.73 -11.44 -0.24
CA ALA A 230 -1.95 -12.24 -0.12
C ALA A 230 -2.04 -13.35 -1.18
N ALA A 231 -1.55 -13.14 -2.40
CA ALA A 231 -1.59 -14.15 -3.47
C ALA A 231 -0.78 -15.41 -3.14
N ALA A 232 0.26 -15.30 -2.31
CA ALA A 232 1.04 -16.45 -1.83
C ALA A 232 0.33 -17.26 -0.72
N ARG A 233 -0.88 -16.85 -0.31
CA ARG A 233 -1.60 -17.31 0.88
C ARG A 233 -3.09 -17.48 0.58
N PRO A 234 -3.57 -18.67 0.16
CA PRO A 234 -4.96 -18.88 -0.22
C PRO A 234 -5.99 -18.46 0.86
N GLU A 235 -5.63 -18.63 2.13
CA GLU A 235 -6.41 -18.21 3.29
C GLU A 235 -6.59 -16.68 3.39
N GLN A 236 -5.73 -15.92 2.72
CA GLN A 236 -5.77 -14.45 2.67
C GLN A 236 -6.49 -13.91 1.42
N SER A 237 -7.36 -14.73 0.80
CA SER A 237 -8.14 -14.31 -0.37
C SER A 237 -9.04 -13.10 -0.09
N GLY A 238 -9.49 -12.89 1.16
CA GLY A 238 -10.20 -11.68 1.58
C GLY A 238 -9.32 -10.43 1.51
N VAL A 239 -8.05 -10.56 1.94
CA VAL A 239 -7.06 -9.48 1.84
C VAL A 239 -6.76 -9.11 0.39
N ARG A 240 -6.59 -10.14 -0.44
CA ARG A 240 -6.39 -9.95 -1.88
C ARG A 240 -7.58 -9.24 -2.53
N LEU A 241 -8.80 -9.55 -2.12
CA LEU A 241 -10.03 -8.98 -2.68
C LEU A 241 -10.18 -7.49 -2.36
N TRP A 242 -10.08 -7.09 -1.09
CA TRP A 242 -10.21 -5.66 -0.77
C TRP A 242 -9.07 -4.83 -1.37
N ALA A 243 -7.85 -5.39 -1.45
CA ALA A 243 -6.74 -4.69 -2.08
C ALA A 243 -6.96 -4.51 -3.60
N LEU A 244 -7.58 -5.48 -4.28
CA LEU A 244 -8.03 -5.34 -5.67
C LEU A 244 -9.16 -4.29 -5.78
N ASP A 245 -10.12 -4.30 -4.88
CA ASP A 245 -11.24 -3.35 -4.84
C ASP A 245 -10.76 -1.90 -4.71
N LEU A 246 -9.76 -1.64 -3.86
CA LEU A 246 -9.12 -0.33 -3.75
C LEU A 246 -8.30 0.00 -5.01
N SER A 247 -7.56 -0.96 -5.56
CA SER A 247 -6.75 -0.72 -6.78
C SER A 247 -7.62 -0.30 -7.97
N LEU A 248 -8.80 -0.90 -8.12
CA LEU A 248 -9.76 -0.58 -9.18
C LEU A 248 -10.49 0.75 -8.96
N ARG A 249 -10.40 1.34 -7.76
CA ARG A 249 -10.97 2.66 -7.44
C ARG A 249 -10.03 3.81 -7.75
N LEU A 250 -8.74 3.53 -8.02
CA LEU A 250 -7.80 4.54 -8.48
C LEU A 250 -8.22 5.04 -9.88
N PRO A 251 -8.09 6.36 -10.17
CA PRO A 251 -8.44 6.94 -11.47
C PRO A 251 -7.75 6.25 -12.66
N HIS A 252 -6.47 5.92 -12.48
CA HIS A 252 -5.65 5.21 -13.45
C HIS A 252 -5.22 3.86 -12.87
N HIS A 253 -5.66 2.78 -13.50
CA HIS A 253 -5.30 1.43 -13.08
C HIS A 253 -5.19 0.49 -14.30
N PRO A 254 -4.33 -0.56 -14.24
CA PRO A 254 -4.25 -1.53 -15.32
C PRO A 254 -5.57 -2.28 -15.52
N ALA A 255 -6.03 -2.38 -16.78
CA ALA A 255 -7.27 -3.11 -17.12
C ALA A 255 -7.26 -4.56 -16.63
N ARG A 256 -6.07 -5.20 -16.61
CA ARG A 256 -5.86 -6.57 -16.13
C ARG A 256 -6.33 -6.80 -14.70
N LEU A 257 -6.38 -5.76 -13.86
CA LEU A 257 -6.88 -5.89 -12.48
C LEU A 257 -8.34 -6.34 -12.42
N ARG A 258 -9.15 -6.01 -13.43
CA ARG A 258 -10.54 -6.47 -13.54
C ARG A 258 -10.60 -7.98 -13.72
N TYR A 259 -9.74 -8.52 -14.59
CA TYR A 259 -9.63 -9.96 -14.79
C TYR A 259 -9.11 -10.67 -13.53
N GLU A 260 -8.09 -10.10 -12.87
CA GLU A 260 -7.56 -10.67 -11.61
C GLU A 260 -8.63 -10.73 -10.51
N ARG A 261 -9.49 -9.70 -10.40
CA ARG A 261 -10.64 -9.69 -9.49
C ARG A 261 -11.68 -10.71 -9.88
N ALA A 262 -12.02 -10.80 -11.16
CA ALA A 262 -12.98 -11.77 -11.68
C ALA A 262 -12.56 -13.22 -11.37
N GLN A 263 -11.27 -13.53 -11.55
CA GLN A 263 -10.70 -14.84 -11.18
C GLN A 263 -10.83 -15.09 -9.67
N LEU A 264 -10.52 -14.08 -8.84
CA LEU A 264 -10.62 -14.21 -7.39
C LEU A 264 -12.06 -14.40 -6.91
N LEU A 265 -13.05 -13.77 -7.55
CA LEU A 265 -14.47 -14.00 -7.26
C LEU A 265 -14.86 -15.46 -7.52
N VAL A 266 -14.48 -16.01 -8.68
CA VAL A 266 -14.67 -17.43 -9.01
C VAL A 266 -13.97 -18.34 -8.00
N GLU A 267 -12.73 -18.03 -7.61
CA GLU A 267 -11.98 -18.77 -6.58
C GLU A 267 -12.70 -18.78 -5.22
N ARG A 268 -13.38 -17.68 -4.89
CA ARG A 268 -14.15 -17.50 -3.64
C ARG A 268 -15.60 -17.98 -3.73
N GLY A 269 -16.02 -18.59 -4.84
CA GLY A 269 -17.35 -19.16 -5.04
C GLY A 269 -18.39 -18.20 -5.62
N ASP A 270 -18.06 -16.93 -5.86
CA ASP A 270 -18.90 -16.01 -6.61
C ASP A 270 -18.71 -16.23 -8.12
N PHE A 271 -19.32 -17.30 -8.60
CA PHE A 271 -19.22 -17.72 -9.99
C PHE A 271 -19.94 -16.77 -10.96
N ILE A 272 -21.07 -16.18 -10.55
CA ILE A 272 -21.83 -15.24 -11.40
C ILE A 272 -21.08 -13.91 -11.50
N GLY A 273 -20.71 -13.30 -10.37
CA GLY A 273 -20.01 -12.03 -10.35
C GLY A 273 -18.67 -12.13 -11.10
N GLY A 274 -17.92 -13.20 -10.83
CA GLY A 274 -16.70 -13.49 -11.56
C GLY A 274 -16.90 -13.66 -13.07
N ALA A 275 -17.93 -14.37 -13.52
CA ALA A 275 -18.19 -14.54 -14.96
C ALA A 275 -18.57 -13.22 -15.65
N VAL A 276 -19.41 -12.40 -15.02
CA VAL A 276 -19.82 -11.09 -15.55
C VAL A 276 -18.59 -10.18 -15.75
N GLU A 277 -17.67 -10.16 -14.78
CA GLU A 277 -16.46 -9.34 -14.89
C GLU A 277 -15.46 -9.88 -15.91
N MET A 278 -15.37 -11.21 -16.07
CA MET A 278 -14.58 -11.81 -17.16
C MET A 278 -15.14 -11.39 -18.52
N GLU A 279 -16.45 -11.41 -18.71
CA GLU A 279 -17.09 -10.96 -19.96
C GLU A 279 -16.80 -9.49 -20.25
N ALA A 280 -16.99 -8.60 -19.26
CA ALA A 280 -16.67 -7.18 -19.40
C ALA A 280 -15.19 -6.94 -19.72
N TYR A 281 -14.27 -7.67 -19.09
CA TYR A 281 -12.85 -7.59 -19.42
C TYR A 281 -12.55 -8.07 -20.85
N ALA A 282 -13.17 -9.18 -21.28
CA ALA A 282 -13.01 -9.69 -22.63
C ALA A 282 -13.46 -8.69 -23.69
N GLU A 283 -14.53 -7.93 -23.45
CA GLU A 283 -14.98 -6.86 -24.34
C GLU A 283 -13.94 -5.75 -24.49
N VAL A 284 -13.33 -5.32 -23.38
CA VAL A 284 -12.28 -4.27 -23.39
C VAL A 284 -11.08 -4.68 -24.23
N ILE A 285 -10.62 -5.93 -24.12
CA ILE A 285 -9.43 -6.39 -24.83
C ILE A 285 -9.71 -6.94 -26.24
N ALA A 286 -10.98 -7.18 -26.60
CA ALA A 286 -11.34 -7.88 -27.84
C ALA A 286 -10.78 -7.23 -29.11
N ALA A 287 -10.68 -5.91 -29.15
CA ALA A 287 -10.17 -5.18 -30.31
C ALA A 287 -8.65 -5.34 -30.49
N MET A 288 -7.90 -5.45 -29.39
CA MET A 288 -6.44 -5.52 -29.41
C MET A 288 -5.91 -6.96 -29.35
N GLU A 289 -6.60 -7.82 -28.60
CA GLU A 289 -6.19 -9.20 -28.33
C GLU A 289 -7.36 -10.19 -28.49
N PRO A 290 -7.87 -10.44 -29.72
CA PRO A 290 -9.06 -11.25 -29.95
C PRO A 290 -8.97 -12.67 -29.37
N SER A 291 -7.82 -13.32 -29.52
CA SER A 291 -7.58 -14.69 -29.00
C SER A 291 -7.60 -14.76 -27.48
N ALA A 292 -7.06 -13.74 -26.80
CA ALA A 292 -7.11 -13.64 -25.35
C ALA A 292 -8.55 -13.40 -24.88
N ALA A 293 -9.30 -12.52 -25.56
CA ALA A 293 -10.71 -12.28 -25.27
C ALA A 293 -11.55 -13.56 -25.36
N ASP A 294 -11.36 -14.37 -26.40
CA ASP A 294 -12.07 -15.64 -26.54
C ASP A 294 -11.73 -16.66 -25.44
N THR A 295 -10.47 -16.66 -24.99
CA THR A 295 -10.05 -17.48 -23.84
C THR A 295 -10.76 -17.05 -22.57
N VAL A 296 -10.86 -15.74 -22.31
CA VAL A 296 -11.58 -15.18 -21.16
C VAL A 296 -13.09 -15.48 -21.26
N ARG A 297 -13.72 -15.35 -22.43
CA ARG A 297 -15.13 -15.71 -22.64
C ARG A 297 -15.42 -17.18 -22.35
N ARG A 298 -14.51 -18.09 -22.74
CA ARG A 298 -14.63 -19.51 -22.38
C ARG A 298 -14.54 -19.73 -20.87
N ALA A 299 -13.61 -19.03 -20.20
CA ALA A 299 -13.50 -19.08 -18.73
C ALA A 299 -14.78 -18.56 -18.04
N ALA A 300 -15.37 -17.48 -18.52
CA ALA A 300 -16.64 -16.94 -18.00
C ALA A 300 -17.80 -17.94 -18.12
N ARG A 301 -17.95 -18.59 -19.29
CA ARG A 301 -18.96 -19.65 -19.50
C ARG A 301 -18.73 -20.84 -18.57
N ALA A 302 -17.47 -21.24 -18.38
CA ALA A 302 -17.12 -22.33 -17.45
C ALA A 302 -17.46 -21.96 -16.00
N ALA A 303 -17.23 -20.72 -15.58
CA ALA A 303 -17.62 -20.25 -14.26
C ALA A 303 -19.15 -20.30 -14.07
N ARG A 304 -19.95 -19.78 -15.01
CA ARG A 304 -21.43 -19.84 -14.96
C ARG A 304 -21.94 -21.28 -14.86
N ALA A 305 -21.30 -22.22 -15.55
CA ALA A 305 -21.71 -23.62 -15.57
C ALA A 305 -21.51 -24.35 -14.22
N ARG A 306 -20.68 -23.81 -13.30
CA ARG A 306 -20.43 -24.43 -11.98
C ARG A 306 -21.57 -24.27 -10.96
N LEU A 307 -22.61 -23.52 -11.31
CA LEU A 307 -23.84 -23.37 -10.52
C LEU A 307 -24.93 -24.38 -10.88
N ASN A 308 -24.76 -25.11 -11.99
CA ASN A 308 -25.65 -26.18 -12.43
C ASN A 308 -25.12 -27.53 -11.95
#